data_AF-A0A0B1SP12-F1
#
_entry.id   AF-A0A0B1SP12-F1
#
_cell.length_a   1.000
_cell.length_b   1.000
_cell.length_c   1.000
_cell.angle_alpha   90.00
_cell.angle_beta   90.00
_cell.angle_gamma   90.00
#
_symmetry.space_group_name_H-M   'P 1'
#
loop_
_entity.id
_entity.type
_entity.pdbx_description
1 polymer ?
#
loop_
_entity_poly.entity_id
_entity_poly.type
_entity_poly.pdbx_seq_one_letter_code
_entity_poly.pdbx_strand_id
1 'polypeptide(L)'
;MSTSGDRMNFIDRLKNTVDTIFGRLFFINTYTKELDVFREIYGSEFKDWEELVTEASYMLTNANPYLDFPRPTIHKTVQIGGITVPIDPKKNVLPAEWDAIMNERSTNVLVSFGSVAKAIYMPENYRNTLLEVFESMPNTTFIMKYEEEGSQLAAHLPNVHLSKWFPQNALLDTNGTSRFCQG
;
A
#
# COMPACT_ATOMS: atom_id res chain seq x y z
N MET A 1 -7.79 -13.61 -5.38
CA MET A 1 -7.46 -14.63 -4.36
C MET A 1 -8.76 -15.07 -3.75
N SER A 2 -9.06 -16.37 -3.74
CA SER A 2 -10.32 -16.88 -3.20
C SER A 2 -10.40 -16.59 -1.70
N THR A 3 -11.52 -16.03 -1.26
CA THR A 3 -11.84 -15.77 0.15
C THR A 3 -12.37 -16.99 0.88
N SER A 4 -12.50 -18.14 0.20
CA SER A 4 -13.00 -19.38 0.78
C SER A 4 -11.85 -20.38 0.95
N GLY A 5 -11.75 -21.01 2.12
CA GLY A 5 -10.75 -22.05 2.38
C GLY A 5 -10.96 -23.32 1.54
N ASP A 6 -10.12 -24.34 1.74
CA ASP A 6 -10.04 -25.57 0.92
C ASP A 6 -11.35 -26.36 0.76
N ARG A 7 -12.37 -26.10 1.58
CA ARG A 7 -13.72 -26.67 1.43
C ARG A 7 -14.69 -25.64 0.88
N MET A 8 -15.05 -25.79 -0.38
CA MET A 8 -15.96 -24.88 -1.08
C MET A 8 -17.20 -25.61 -1.60
N ASN A 9 -18.38 -25.07 -1.32
CA ASN A 9 -19.63 -25.54 -1.92
C ASN A 9 -19.73 -25.06 -3.38
N PHE A 10 -20.74 -25.56 -4.12
CA PHE A 10 -20.91 -25.23 -5.54
C PHE A 10 -21.06 -23.72 -5.79
N ILE A 11 -21.78 -23.00 -4.92
CA ILE A 11 -22.00 -21.56 -5.05
C ILE A 11 -20.71 -20.78 -4.82
N ASP A 12 -19.91 -21.17 -3.83
CA ASP A 12 -18.63 -20.52 -3.57
C ASP A 12 -17.66 -20.75 -4.74
N ARG A 13 -17.67 -21.95 -5.34
CA ARG A 13 -16.89 -22.24 -6.57
C ARG A 13 -17.34 -21.39 -7.74
N LEU A 14 -18.65 -21.19 -7.90
CA LEU A 14 -19.19 -20.32 -8.95
C LEU A 14 -18.76 -18.87 -8.73
N LYS A 15 -18.89 -18.34 -7.50
CA LYS A 15 -18.42 -17.00 -7.13
C LYS A 15 -16.93 -16.83 -7.41
N ASN A 16 -16.11 -17.76 -6.93
CA ASN A 16 -14.67 -17.77 -7.22
C ASN A 16 -14.36 -17.74 -8.72
N THR A 17 -15.10 -18.51 -9.52
CA THR A 17 -14.89 -18.57 -10.97
C THR A 17 -15.22 -17.22 -11.59
N VAL A 18 -16.35 -16.63 -11.19
CA VAL A 18 -16.77 -15.29 -11.61
C VAL A 18 -15.74 -14.24 -11.19
N ASP A 19 -15.31 -14.23 -9.94
CA ASP A 19 -14.30 -13.33 -9.40
C ASP A 19 -12.96 -13.48 -10.12
N THR A 20 -12.57 -14.71 -10.47
CA THR A 20 -11.35 -15.00 -11.23
C THR A 20 -11.44 -14.45 -12.65
N ILE A 21 -12.59 -14.61 -13.32
CA ILE A 21 -12.81 -14.08 -14.66
C ILE A 21 -12.79 -12.55 -14.62
N PHE A 22 -13.52 -11.93 -13.69
CA PHE A 22 -13.52 -10.48 -13.53
C PHE A 22 -12.13 -9.94 -13.20
N GLY A 23 -11.41 -10.57 -12.28
CA GLY A 23 -10.03 -10.22 -11.96
C GLY A 23 -9.12 -10.31 -13.19
N ARG A 24 -9.23 -11.38 -13.97
CA ARG A 24 -8.44 -11.55 -15.21
C ARG A 24 -8.74 -10.45 -16.22
N LEU A 25 -10.01 -10.14 -16.47
CA LEU A 25 -10.42 -9.08 -17.38
C LEU A 25 -9.93 -7.71 -16.91
N PHE A 26 -10.01 -7.45 -15.61
CA PHE A 26 -9.50 -6.22 -15.01
C PHE A 26 -7.99 -6.06 -15.25
N PHE A 27 -7.19 -7.09 -14.96
CA PHE A 27 -5.74 -7.02 -15.17
C PHE A 27 -5.37 -6.88 -16.66
N ILE A 28 -6.00 -7.65 -17.56
CA ILE A 28 -5.74 -7.53 -19.00
C ILE A 28 -6.01 -6.10 -19.48
N ASN A 29 -7.17 -5.54 -19.13
CA ASN A 29 -7.53 -4.19 -19.54
C ASN A 29 -6.57 -3.13 -18.96
N THR A 30 -6.08 -3.30 -17.73
CA THR A 30 -5.07 -2.41 -17.15
C THR A 30 -3.75 -2.49 -17.92
N TYR A 31 -3.24 -3.70 -18.19
CA TYR A 31 -2.00 -3.88 -18.96
C TYR A 31 -2.10 -3.34 -20.39
N THR A 32 -3.24 -3.55 -21.07
CA THR A 32 -3.46 -2.99 -22.41
C THR A 32 -3.39 -1.46 -22.39
N LYS A 33 -4.05 -0.82 -21.42
CA LYS A 33 -4.01 0.65 -21.28
C LYS A 33 -2.61 1.17 -20.98
N GLU A 34 -1.86 0.49 -20.13
CA GLU A 34 -0.46 0.84 -19.87
C GLU A 34 0.37 0.72 -21.16
N LEU A 35 0.23 -0.37 -21.90
CA LEU A 35 0.91 -0.57 -23.19
C LEU A 35 0.58 0.51 -24.22
N ASP A 36 -0.67 0.97 -24.29
CA ASP A 36 -1.07 2.06 -25.18
C ASP A 36 -0.30 3.35 -24.86
N VAL A 37 -0.12 3.67 -23.56
CA VAL A 37 0.70 4.81 -23.12
C VAL A 37 2.17 4.61 -23.49
N PHE A 38 2.73 3.41 -23.32
CA PHE A 38 4.10 3.12 -23.74
C PHE A 38 4.28 3.27 -25.25
N ARG A 39 3.31 2.82 -26.05
CA ARG A 39 3.32 2.97 -27.51
C ARG A 39 3.19 4.42 -27.96
N GLU A 40 2.48 5.25 -27.21
CA GLU A 40 2.42 6.70 -27.47
C GLU A 40 3.78 7.37 -27.25
N ILE A 41 4.53 6.97 -26.21
CA ILE A 41 5.82 7.57 -25.85
C ILE A 41 6.98 7.03 -26.69
N TYR A 42 7.03 5.71 -26.90
CA TYR A 42 8.16 5.00 -27.50
C TYR A 42 7.90 4.52 -28.93
N GLY A 43 6.68 4.69 -29.44
CA GLY A 43 6.26 4.30 -30.79
C GLY A 43 5.43 3.01 -30.84
N SER A 44 4.67 2.84 -31.92
CA SER A 44 3.75 1.70 -32.12
C SER A 44 4.44 0.34 -32.15
N GLU A 45 5.74 0.31 -32.42
CA GLU A 45 6.59 -0.89 -32.42
C GLU A 45 6.94 -1.40 -31.02
N PHE A 46 6.52 -0.71 -29.95
CA PHE A 46 6.78 -1.16 -28.58
C PHE A 46 6.11 -2.52 -28.31
N LYS A 47 6.93 -3.47 -27.87
CA LYS A 47 6.56 -4.87 -27.65
C LYS A 47 5.48 -5.06 -26.60
N ASP A 48 4.72 -6.15 -26.73
CA ASP A 48 3.72 -6.53 -25.75
C ASP A 48 4.36 -7.00 -24.43
N TRP A 49 3.63 -6.90 -23.33
CA TRP A 49 4.11 -7.31 -22.01
C TRP A 49 4.43 -8.82 -21.97
N GLU A 50 3.68 -9.66 -22.69
CA GLU A 50 3.93 -11.11 -22.77
C GLU A 50 5.26 -11.42 -23.45
N GLU A 51 5.59 -10.67 -24.51
CA GLU A 51 6.84 -10.80 -25.25
C GLU A 51 8.02 -10.33 -24.40
N LEU A 52 7.89 -9.17 -23.75
CA LEU A 52 8.90 -8.63 -22.84
C LEU A 52 9.22 -9.59 -21.68
N VAL A 53 8.18 -10.19 -21.09
CA VAL A 53 8.30 -11.20 -20.04
C VAL A 53 9.01 -12.46 -20.53
N THR A 54 8.72 -12.90 -21.76
CA THR A 54 9.29 -14.13 -22.33
C THR A 54 10.77 -13.95 -22.71
N GLU A 55 11.13 -12.80 -23.27
CA GLU A 55 12.49 -12.47 -23.68
C GLU A 55 13.40 -12.07 -22.50
N ALA A 56 12.82 -11.72 -21.36
CA ALA A 56 13.58 -11.39 -20.16
C ALA A 56 14.51 -12.57 -19.74
N SER A 57 15.79 -12.24 -19.56
CA SER A 57 16.79 -13.20 -19.05
C SER A 57 16.63 -13.42 -17.55
N TYR A 58 16.31 -12.36 -16.81
CA TYR A 58 16.07 -12.38 -15.37
C TYR A 58 14.90 -11.47 -14.99
N MET A 59 14.16 -11.87 -13.96
CA MET A 59 13.12 -11.07 -13.32
C MET A 59 13.49 -10.83 -11.88
N LEU A 60 13.77 -9.58 -11.53
CA LEU A 60 14.07 -9.19 -10.15
C LEU A 60 12.76 -8.81 -9.47
N THR A 61 12.40 -9.51 -8.40
CA THR A 61 11.18 -9.24 -7.64
C THR A 61 11.53 -8.84 -6.21
N ASN A 62 10.83 -7.82 -5.69
CA ASN A 62 10.95 -7.45 -4.28
C ASN A 62 10.14 -8.44 -3.44
N ALA A 63 10.77 -9.56 -3.09
CA ALA A 63 10.16 -10.71 -2.46
C ALA A 63 11.17 -11.39 -1.53
N ASN A 64 10.68 -12.08 -0.49
CA ASN A 64 11.52 -12.90 0.38
C ASN A 64 10.93 -14.30 0.47
N PRO A 65 11.65 -15.35 0.01
CA PRO A 65 11.10 -16.70 -0.09
C PRO A 65 10.69 -17.31 1.25
N TYR A 66 11.19 -16.79 2.37
CA TYR A 66 10.83 -17.26 3.72
C TYR A 66 9.60 -16.56 4.30
N LEU A 67 9.24 -15.39 3.79
CA LEU A 67 8.12 -14.58 4.29
C LEU A 67 6.94 -14.55 3.32
N ASP A 68 7.20 -14.73 2.02
CA ASP A 68 6.18 -14.75 0.99
C ASP A 68 5.41 -16.06 0.95
N PHE A 69 4.19 -15.98 0.40
CA PHE A 69 3.39 -17.16 0.12
C PHE A 69 4.08 -18.07 -0.90
N PRO A 70 4.03 -19.39 -0.71
CA PRO A 70 4.58 -20.33 -1.67
C PRO A 70 3.83 -20.20 -2.99
N ARG A 71 4.55 -19.85 -4.05
CA ARG A 71 4.04 -19.76 -5.41
C ARG A 71 5.04 -20.41 -6.36
N PRO A 72 4.57 -21.03 -7.46
CA PRO A 72 5.47 -21.49 -8.51
C PRO A 72 6.34 -20.33 -9.01
N THR A 73 7.66 -20.55 -9.07
CA THR A 73 8.63 -19.61 -9.62
C THR A 73 9.54 -20.33 -10.60
N ILE A 74 10.09 -19.59 -11.56
CA ILE A 74 11.07 -20.11 -12.50
C ILE A 74 12.47 -19.70 -12.04
N HIS A 75 13.48 -20.46 -12.43
CA HIS A 75 14.90 -20.17 -12.15
C HIS A 75 15.40 -18.81 -12.68
N LYS A 76 14.64 -18.15 -13.58
CA LYS A 76 14.92 -16.78 -14.03
C LYS A 76 14.47 -15.71 -13.04
N THR A 77 13.63 -16.05 -12.06
CA THR A 77 13.11 -15.11 -11.06
C THR A 77 14.06 -15.04 -9.85
N VAL A 78 14.70 -13.89 -9.66
CA VAL A 78 15.57 -13.63 -8.50
C VAL A 78 14.82 -12.73 -7.54
N GLN A 79 14.61 -13.24 -6.32
CA GLN A 79 13.91 -12.51 -5.27
C GLN A 79 14.92 -11.71 -4.44
N ILE A 80 14.77 -10.38 -4.41
CA ILE A 80 15.63 -9.46 -3.66
C ILE A 80 14.75 -8.66 -2.71
N GLY A 81 14.58 -9.18 -1.49
CA GLY A 81 13.78 -8.53 -0.46
C GLY A 81 14.36 -7.17 -0.05
N GLY A 82 13.51 -6.15 0.03
CA GLY A 82 13.90 -4.82 0.46
C GLY A 82 14.72 -4.02 -0.56
N ILE A 83 14.77 -4.44 -1.84
CA ILE A 83 15.53 -3.71 -2.89
C ILE A 83 15.10 -2.24 -3.04
N THR A 84 13.84 -1.93 -2.72
CA THR A 84 13.29 -0.57 -2.76
C THR A 84 13.44 0.19 -1.44
N VAL A 85 13.96 -0.45 -0.38
CA VAL A 85 14.15 0.21 0.92
C VAL A 85 15.50 0.92 0.92
N PRO A 86 15.54 2.24 1.14
CA PRO A 86 16.80 2.97 1.25
C PRO A 86 17.58 2.50 2.49
N ILE A 87 18.75 1.89 2.25
CA ILE A 87 19.63 1.35 3.29
C ILE A 87 20.46 2.46 3.97
N ASP A 88 20.61 3.62 3.32
CA ASP A 88 21.44 4.72 3.84
C ASP A 88 20.76 5.39 5.05
N PRO A 89 21.31 5.25 6.27
CA PRO A 89 20.72 5.84 7.48
C PRO A 89 20.69 7.37 7.42
N LYS A 90 21.58 7.99 6.64
CA LYS A 90 21.62 9.45 6.47
C LYS A 90 20.47 9.99 5.62
N LYS A 91 19.81 9.12 4.84
CA LYS A 91 18.64 9.48 4.02
C LYS A 91 17.31 9.27 4.75
N ASN A 92 17.31 8.52 5.84
CA ASN A 92 16.14 8.23 6.66
C ASN A 92 16.11 9.07 7.95
N VAL A 93 16.60 10.31 7.90
CA VAL A 93 16.52 11.23 9.04
C VAL A 93 15.09 11.73 9.17
N LEU A 94 14.49 11.52 10.34
CA LEU A 94 13.17 12.04 10.64
C LEU A 94 13.23 13.57 10.77
N PRO A 95 12.42 14.33 10.00
CA PRO A 95 12.36 15.78 10.16
C PRO A 95 11.89 16.17 11.56
N ALA A 96 12.40 17.28 12.08
CA ALA A 96 12.14 17.72 13.46
C ALA A 96 10.64 17.90 13.78
N GLU A 97 9.83 18.26 12.79
CA GLU A 97 8.37 18.35 12.95
C GLU A 97 7.75 17.00 13.35
N TRP A 98 8.20 15.91 12.73
CA TRP A 98 7.69 14.57 12.98
C TRP A 98 8.28 13.99 14.25
N ASP A 99 9.53 14.30 14.55
CA ASP A 99 10.14 13.93 15.83
C ASP A 99 9.37 14.55 17.01
N ALA A 100 8.98 15.82 16.90
CA ALA A 100 8.16 16.47 17.92
C ALA A 100 6.79 15.76 18.10
N ILE A 101 6.07 15.50 17.00
CA ILE A 101 4.76 14.82 17.02
C ILE A 101 4.87 13.42 17.63
N MET A 102 5.90 12.66 17.22
CA MET A 102 6.12 11.29 17.68
C MET A 102 6.51 11.21 19.17
N ASN A 103 7.06 12.30 19.73
CA ASN A 103 7.44 12.40 21.14
C ASN A 103 6.33 12.96 22.03
N GLU A 104 5.19 13.40 21.49
CA GLU A 104 4.07 13.90 22.31
C GLU A 104 3.47 12.81 23.22
N ARG A 105 3.46 11.55 22.76
CA ARG A 105 2.83 10.42 23.45
C ARG A 105 3.68 9.16 23.31
N SER A 106 3.39 8.17 24.16
CA SER A 106 4.13 6.89 24.17
C SER A 106 3.74 5.93 23.05
N THR A 107 2.56 6.11 22.47
CA THR A 107 2.00 5.23 21.43
C THR A 107 1.68 6.03 20.18
N ASN A 108 2.18 5.58 19.04
CA ASN A 108 1.99 6.23 17.76
C ASN A 108 1.37 5.25 16.76
N VAL A 109 0.39 5.71 15.99
CA VAL A 109 -0.28 4.91 14.94
C VAL A 109 -0.26 5.69 13.64
N LEU A 110 0.34 5.09 12.63
CA LEU A 110 0.36 5.60 11.26
C LEU A 110 -0.80 4.97 10.47
N VAL A 111 -1.65 5.79 9.86
CA VAL A 111 -2.82 5.35 9.07
C VAL A 111 -2.64 5.78 7.62
N SER A 112 -2.55 4.83 6.69
CA SER A 112 -2.43 5.12 5.26
C SER A 112 -3.09 4.03 4.41
N PHE A 113 -3.87 4.44 3.40
CA PHE A 113 -4.54 3.55 2.44
C PHE A 113 -3.75 3.43 1.11
N GLY A 114 -2.48 3.83 1.13
CA GLY A 114 -1.62 3.79 -0.05
C GLY A 114 -1.83 4.99 -0.99
N SER A 115 -1.42 4.81 -2.26
CA SER A 115 -1.52 5.84 -3.31
C SER A 115 -2.76 5.70 -4.18
N VAL A 116 -3.33 4.50 -4.25
CA VAL A 116 -4.46 4.16 -5.13
C VAL A 116 -5.79 4.43 -4.43
N ALA A 117 -5.96 3.93 -3.20
CA ALA A 117 -7.12 4.21 -2.37
C ALA A 117 -6.85 5.45 -1.52
N LYS A 118 -7.32 6.62 -1.99
CA LYS A 118 -7.14 7.88 -1.26
C LYS A 118 -8.19 8.03 -0.16
N ALA A 119 -7.77 8.48 1.02
CA ALA A 119 -8.65 8.64 2.17
C ALA A 119 -9.74 9.70 1.94
N ILE A 120 -9.48 10.69 1.07
CA ILE A 120 -10.47 11.71 0.68
C ILE A 120 -11.71 11.14 -0.03
N TYR A 121 -11.60 9.97 -0.66
CA TYR A 121 -12.72 9.32 -1.34
C TYR A 121 -13.44 8.32 -0.43
N MET A 122 -13.00 8.19 0.83
CA MET A 122 -13.66 7.34 1.81
C MET A 122 -15.07 7.88 2.08
N PRO A 123 -16.12 7.03 2.02
CA PRO A 123 -17.46 7.47 2.39
C PRO A 123 -17.49 7.98 3.83
N GLU A 124 -18.31 8.99 4.07
CA GLU A 124 -18.32 9.74 5.33
C GLU A 124 -18.55 8.86 6.56
N ASN A 125 -19.40 7.84 6.45
CA ASN A 125 -19.66 6.91 7.56
C ASN A 125 -18.38 6.19 8.02
N TYR A 126 -17.56 5.68 7.10
CA TYR A 126 -16.31 4.99 7.46
C TYR A 126 -15.29 5.95 8.05
N ARG A 127 -15.21 7.16 7.49
CA ARG A 127 -14.31 8.21 7.97
C ARG A 127 -14.66 8.64 9.38
N ASN A 128 -15.95 8.84 9.68
CA ASN A 128 -16.41 9.24 11.00
C ASN A 128 -16.16 8.12 12.03
N THR A 129 -16.37 6.86 11.67
CA THR A 129 -16.01 5.73 12.54
C THR A 129 -14.52 5.71 12.88
N LEU A 130 -13.62 6.03 11.93
CA LEU A 130 -12.19 6.14 12.25
C LEU A 130 -11.91 7.26 13.25
N LEU A 131 -12.53 8.43 13.08
CA LEU A 131 -12.37 9.57 14.00
C LEU A 131 -12.88 9.24 15.41
N GLU A 132 -14.03 8.57 15.53
CA GLU A 132 -14.56 8.09 16.81
C GLU A 132 -13.60 7.12 17.50
N VAL A 133 -12.95 6.22 16.74
CA VAL A 133 -11.92 5.33 17.28
C VAL A 133 -10.71 6.13 17.75
N PHE A 134 -10.27 7.13 17.01
CA PHE A 134 -9.13 7.96 17.40
C PHE A 134 -9.43 8.76 18.67
N GLU A 135 -10.65 9.30 18.79
CA GLU A 135 -11.12 10.01 19.97
C GLU A 135 -11.13 9.10 21.21
N SER A 136 -11.52 7.83 21.05
CA SER A 136 -11.52 6.85 22.15
C SER A 136 -10.12 6.50 22.70
N MET A 137 -9.06 6.89 21.99
CA MET A 137 -7.65 6.58 22.34
C MET A 137 -6.81 7.86 22.52
N PRO A 138 -7.12 8.73 23.51
CA PRO A 138 -6.48 10.04 23.67
C PRO A 138 -4.96 9.98 23.98
N ASN A 139 -4.50 8.83 24.50
CA ASN A 139 -3.09 8.57 24.80
C ASN A 139 -2.28 8.05 23.59
N THR A 140 -2.90 7.95 22.41
CA THR A 140 -2.26 7.51 21.17
C THR A 140 -2.24 8.64 20.16
N THR A 141 -1.08 8.95 19.59
CA THR A 141 -0.96 9.89 18.47
C THR A 141 -1.26 9.16 17.17
N PHE A 142 -2.24 9.64 16.42
CA PHE A 142 -2.59 9.14 15.09
C PHE A 142 -2.06 10.10 14.03
N ILE A 143 -1.26 9.58 13.10
CA ILE A 143 -0.84 10.32 11.90
C ILE A 143 -1.56 9.67 10.72
N MET A 144 -2.55 10.38 10.18
CA MET A 144 -3.38 9.87 9.09
C MET A 144 -3.03 10.58 7.78
N LYS A 145 -2.77 9.79 6.74
CA LYS A 145 -2.62 10.29 5.40
C LYS A 145 -3.98 10.76 4.87
N TYR A 146 -4.09 12.05 4.55
CA TYR A 146 -5.31 12.64 4.00
C TYR A 146 -4.94 13.65 2.91
N GLU A 147 -5.44 13.43 1.69
CA GLU A 147 -4.96 14.14 0.50
C GLU A 147 -5.46 15.60 0.36
N GLU A 148 -6.35 16.04 1.24
CA GLU A 148 -6.84 17.43 1.33
C GLU A 148 -6.04 18.20 2.39
N GLU A 149 -5.21 19.13 1.93
CA GLU A 149 -4.40 19.99 2.81
C GLU A 149 -5.27 20.99 3.58
N GLY A 150 -4.99 21.16 4.88
CA GLY A 150 -5.71 22.12 5.73
C GLY A 150 -7.12 21.68 6.16
N SER A 151 -7.50 20.44 5.86
CA SER A 151 -8.80 19.89 6.27
C SER A 151 -9.00 19.99 7.78
N GLN A 152 -10.13 20.56 8.21
CA GLN A 152 -10.49 20.73 9.62
C GLN A 152 -11.18 19.49 10.21
N LEU A 153 -11.25 18.40 9.44
CA LEU A 153 -11.97 17.18 9.78
C LEU A 153 -11.62 16.65 11.18
N ALA A 154 -10.34 16.66 11.54
CA ALA A 154 -9.84 16.18 12.83
C ALA A 154 -9.37 17.30 13.76
N ALA A 155 -9.68 18.58 13.46
CA ALA A 155 -9.17 19.72 14.24
C ALA A 155 -9.64 19.73 15.71
N HIS A 156 -10.73 19.03 16.01
CA HIS A 156 -11.24 18.86 17.37
C HIS A 156 -10.52 17.75 18.16
N LEU A 157 -9.68 16.94 17.50
CA LEU A 157 -8.97 15.80 18.09
C LEU A 157 -7.48 16.14 18.24
N PRO A 158 -7.00 16.49 19.46
CA PRO A 158 -5.60 16.90 19.68
C PRO A 158 -4.59 15.76 19.55
N ASN A 159 -5.06 14.53 19.36
CA ASN A 159 -4.24 13.34 19.16
C ASN A 159 -4.22 12.86 17.71
N VAL A 160 -4.78 13.63 16.76
CA VAL A 160 -4.84 13.28 15.34
C VAL A 160 -4.15 14.35 14.49
N HIS A 161 -3.16 13.93 13.70
CA HIS A 161 -2.44 14.78 12.76
C HIS A 161 -2.76 14.32 11.34
N LEU A 162 -3.40 15.19 10.56
CA LEU A 162 -3.65 14.95 9.15
C LEU A 162 -2.49 15.49 8.32
N SER A 163 -1.97 14.68 7.42
CA SER A 163 -0.98 15.12 6.44
C SER A 163 -1.20 14.47 5.10
N LYS A 164 -0.94 15.21 4.02
CA LYS A 164 -0.95 14.67 2.66
C LYS A 164 0.19 13.68 2.41
N TRP A 165 1.32 13.88 3.10
CA TRP A 165 2.50 13.05 2.97
C TRP A 165 3.33 13.05 4.25
N PHE A 166 3.99 11.93 4.54
CA PHE A 166 4.94 11.81 5.62
C PHE A 166 6.06 10.81 5.26
N PRO A 167 7.26 10.94 5.84
CA PRO A 167 8.39 10.06 5.56
C PRO A 167 8.19 8.70 6.23
N GLN A 168 7.37 7.85 5.62
CA GLN A 168 6.93 6.57 6.19
C GLN A 168 8.08 5.68 6.66
N ASN A 169 9.15 5.55 5.88
CA ASN A 169 10.31 4.73 6.26
C ASN A 169 11.01 5.27 7.52
N ALA A 170 11.23 6.58 7.60
CA ALA A 170 11.87 7.20 8.75
C ALA A 170 10.99 7.13 10.01
N LEU A 171 9.67 7.27 9.84
CA LEU A 171 8.71 7.14 10.93
C LEU A 171 8.62 5.71 11.49
N LEU A 172 8.70 4.71 10.61
CA LEU A 172 8.69 3.30 11.02
C LEU A 172 10.00 2.84 11.67
N ASP A 173 11.12 3.52 11.40
CA ASP A 173 12.44 3.25 11.98
C ASP A 173 12.63 3.90 13.37
N THR A 174 11.63 4.60 13.90
CA THR A 174 11.70 5.21 15.23
C THR A 174 11.56 4.17 16.35
N ASN A 175 12.34 4.34 17.43
CA ASN A 175 12.34 3.45 18.61
C ASN A 175 11.04 3.45 19.44
N GLY A 176 10.01 4.20 19.03
CA GLY A 176 8.70 4.22 19.68
C GLY A 176 7.83 3.03 19.30
N THR A 177 6.78 2.72 20.07
CA THR A 177 5.80 1.70 19.68
C THR A 177 4.93 2.25 18.55
N SER A 178 5.45 2.20 17.33
CA SER A 178 4.81 2.65 16.11
C SER A 178 4.03 1.48 15.48
N ARG A 179 2.71 1.59 15.43
CA ARG A 179 1.85 0.61 14.72
C ARG A 179 1.45 1.18 13.37
N PHE A 180 1.44 0.32 12.35
CA PHE A 180 1.07 0.71 10.99
C PHE A 180 -0.25 0.06 10.59
N CYS A 181 -1.26 0.89 10.30
CA CYS A 181 -2.54 0.46 9.76
C CYS A 181 -2.56 0.77 8.26
N GLN A 182 -2.50 -0.29 7.44
CA GLN A 182 -2.68 -0.22 5.99
C GLN A 182 -4.01 -0.86 5.62
N GLY A 183 -4.82 -0.14 4.84
CA GLY A 183 -6.04 -0.68 4.21
C GLY A 183 -5.89 -0.81 2.71
#